data_AF-A0A2N6EAL2-F1
#
_entry.id   AF-A0A2N6EAL2-F1
#
_cell.length_a   1.000
_cell.length_b   1.000
_cell.length_c   1.000
_cell.angle_alpha   90.00
_cell.angle_beta   90.00
_cell.angle_gamma   90.00
#
_symmetry.space_group_name_H-M   'P 1'
#
loop_
_entity.id
_entity.type
_entity.pdbx_description
1 polymer ?
#
loop_
_entity_poly.entity_id
_entity_poly.type
_entity_poly.pdbx_seq_one_letter_code
_entity_poly.pdbx_strand_id
1 'polypeptide(L)'
;MTAAAEQAGAEVSTTVSKVAVAAEAPEMMTLENKMGAVSLPHKTHADAYGCQTFHGAGEPGHFELEKDKAHELCKGCHKKEGKGPTGCKDCHKK
;
A
#
# COMPACT_ATOMS: atom_id res chain seq x y z
N MET A 1 -3.96 8.13 -48.66
CA MET A 1 -3.70 9.36 -49.43
C MET A 1 -4.09 10.50 -48.49
N THR A 2 -3.19 11.35 -47.99
CA THR A 2 -1.79 11.64 -48.40
C THR A 2 -0.94 12.11 -47.21
N ALA A 3 0.39 12.07 -47.38
CA ALA A 3 1.45 12.72 -46.56
C ALA A 3 1.09 14.16 -46.13
N ALA A 4 1.41 14.63 -44.91
CA ALA A 4 2.71 14.90 -44.26
C ALA A 4 3.42 16.21 -44.72
N ALA A 5 3.61 17.13 -43.76
CA ALA A 5 4.44 18.34 -43.71
C ALA A 5 4.21 18.93 -42.29
N GLU A 6 5.15 19.15 -41.34
CA GLU A 6 6.52 19.71 -41.36
C GLU A 6 6.59 21.11 -42.01
N GLN A 7 7.16 22.19 -41.44
CA GLN A 7 7.77 22.47 -40.11
C GLN A 7 7.28 23.88 -39.65
N ALA A 8 7.78 24.64 -38.67
CA ALA A 8 8.85 24.56 -37.64
C ALA A 8 8.59 25.66 -36.57
N GLY A 9 9.28 25.64 -35.42
CA GLY A 9 9.42 26.82 -34.53
C GLY A 9 9.25 26.53 -33.04
N ALA A 10 10.35 26.48 -32.29
CA ALA A 10 10.33 26.18 -30.86
C ALA A 10 10.33 27.46 -30.00
N GLU A 11 9.43 27.51 -29.02
CA GLU A 11 9.68 28.20 -27.75
C GLU A 11 9.70 27.17 -26.62
N VAL A 12 10.73 27.25 -25.77
CA VAL A 12 11.00 26.24 -24.73
C VAL A 12 10.06 26.46 -23.56
N SER A 13 8.99 25.69 -23.52
CA SER A 13 8.30 25.35 -22.27
C SER A 13 8.66 23.90 -21.92
N THR A 14 9.52 23.71 -20.94
CA THR A 14 10.10 22.41 -20.56
C THR A 14 9.06 21.51 -19.91
N THR A 15 8.26 20.86 -20.74
CA THR A 15 7.34 19.79 -20.33
C THR A 15 8.11 18.52 -19.96
N VAL A 16 8.78 18.55 -18.81
CA VAL A 16 8.98 17.32 -18.03
C VAL A 16 7.60 16.96 -17.46
N SER A 17 6.77 16.37 -18.33
CA SER A 17 5.64 15.56 -17.91
C SER A 17 6.21 14.38 -17.13
N LYS A 18 6.42 14.60 -15.83
CA LYS A 18 6.74 13.55 -14.88
C LYS A 18 5.56 12.60 -14.92
N VAL A 19 5.71 11.51 -15.67
CA VAL A 19 4.82 10.36 -15.56
C VAL A 19 4.90 9.92 -14.10
N ALA A 20 3.88 10.30 -13.34
CA ALA A 20 3.66 9.72 -12.04
C ALA A 20 3.34 8.26 -12.32
N VAL A 21 4.35 7.41 -12.19
CA VAL A 21 4.14 5.99 -11.94
C VAL A 21 3.32 5.98 -10.66
N ALA A 22 2.02 5.74 -10.80
CA ALA A 22 1.17 5.41 -9.69
C ALA A 22 1.81 4.19 -9.04
N ALA A 23 2.35 4.37 -7.83
CA ALA A 23 2.90 3.26 -7.07
C ALA A 23 1.73 2.38 -6.68
N GLU A 24 1.43 1.38 -7.50
CA GLU A 24 0.39 0.41 -7.21
C GLU A 24 0.67 -0.21 -5.85
N ALA A 25 -0.32 -0.12 -4.94
CA ALA A 25 -0.14 -0.61 -3.60
C ALA A 25 0.10 -2.13 -3.63
N PRO A 26 1.13 -2.64 -2.94
CA PRO A 26 1.46 -4.06 -2.98
C PRO A 26 0.26 -4.90 -2.52
N GLU A 27 -0.07 -5.94 -3.27
CA GLU A 27 -1.23 -6.79 -2.95
C GLU A 27 -0.99 -7.61 -1.67
N MET A 28 0.27 -8.01 -1.46
CA MET A 28 0.76 -8.68 -0.27
C MET A 28 2.03 -7.97 0.22
N MET A 29 2.12 -7.73 1.53
CA MET A 29 3.30 -7.18 2.19
C MET A 29 3.84 -8.18 3.20
N THR A 30 5.17 -8.32 3.27
CA THR A 30 5.84 -9.14 4.28
C THR A 30 6.47 -8.21 5.31
N LEU A 31 5.98 -8.28 6.55
CA LEU A 31 6.50 -7.50 7.68
C LEU A 31 7.57 -8.34 8.39
N GLU A 32 8.82 -8.18 7.96
CA GLU A 32 9.97 -8.87 8.54
C GLU A 32 10.24 -8.39 9.97
N ASN A 33 10.43 -9.33 10.89
CA ASN A 33 10.71 -9.03 12.29
C ASN A 33 11.33 -10.26 12.99
N LYS A 34 11.97 -10.03 14.14
CA LYS A 34 12.72 -11.06 14.91
C LYS A 34 11.86 -12.23 15.44
N MET A 35 10.54 -12.10 15.48
CA MET A 35 9.63 -13.16 15.96
C MET A 35 9.16 -14.11 14.85
N GLY A 36 9.37 -13.76 13.58
CA GLY A 36 8.85 -14.46 12.42
C GLY A 36 8.09 -13.50 11.50
N ALA A 37 8.29 -13.61 10.20
CA ALA A 37 7.67 -12.72 9.23
C ALA A 37 6.14 -12.80 9.31
N VAL A 38 5.48 -11.65 9.19
CA VAL A 38 4.01 -11.56 9.13
C VAL A 38 3.61 -11.18 7.71
N SER A 39 2.97 -12.11 7.00
CA SER A 39 2.37 -11.83 5.69
C SER A 39 1.05 -11.11 5.87
N LEU A 40 0.99 -9.86 5.43
CA LEU A 40 -0.21 -9.03 5.39
C LEU A 40 -0.78 -9.04 3.96
N PRO A 41 -1.93 -9.69 3.70
CA PRO A 41 -2.63 -9.57 2.43
C PRO A 41 -3.30 -8.19 2.36
N HIS A 42 -2.51 -7.19 2.01
CA HIS A 42 -2.86 -5.77 2.07
C HIS A 42 -4.07 -5.45 1.18
N LYS A 43 -4.11 -5.98 -0.05
CA LYS A 43 -5.26 -5.83 -0.94
C LYS A 43 -6.55 -6.38 -0.36
N THR A 44 -6.53 -7.57 0.25
CA THR A 44 -7.70 -8.13 0.93
C THR A 44 -8.23 -7.24 2.07
N HIS A 45 -7.34 -6.52 2.77
CA HIS A 45 -7.76 -5.56 3.79
C HIS A 45 -8.32 -4.26 3.17
N ALA A 46 -7.74 -3.79 2.06
CA ALA A 46 -8.21 -2.63 1.32
C ALA A 46 -9.59 -2.87 0.67
N ASP A 47 -9.80 -4.02 0.02
CA ASP A 47 -11.08 -4.42 -0.57
C ASP A 47 -12.18 -4.60 0.50
N ALA A 48 -11.83 -5.08 1.71
CA ALA A 48 -12.79 -5.34 2.77
C ALA A 48 -13.15 -4.11 3.64
N TYR A 49 -12.21 -3.18 3.86
CA TYR A 49 -12.37 -2.08 4.81
C TYR A 49 -11.99 -0.69 4.28
N GLY A 50 -11.46 -0.58 3.06
CA GLY A 50 -10.96 0.65 2.47
C GLY A 50 -9.63 1.15 3.06
N CYS A 51 -8.86 1.88 2.25
CA CYS A 51 -7.53 2.37 2.62
C CYS A 51 -7.54 3.23 3.89
N GLN A 52 -8.59 4.05 4.08
CA GLN A 52 -8.70 4.98 5.20
C GLN A 52 -8.79 4.31 6.57
N THR A 53 -9.17 3.03 6.64
CA THR A 53 -9.21 2.27 7.90
C THR A 53 -7.82 2.06 8.51
N PHE A 54 -6.77 2.06 7.69
CA PHE A 54 -5.39 1.84 8.13
C PHE A 54 -4.48 3.05 7.89
N HIS A 55 -4.72 3.85 6.84
CA HIS A 55 -3.93 5.04 6.50
C HIS A 55 -4.58 6.37 6.92
N GLY A 56 -5.81 6.36 7.45
CA GLY A 56 -6.56 7.57 7.78
C GLY A 56 -7.09 8.32 6.55
N ALA A 57 -7.48 9.58 6.73
CA ALA A 57 -8.09 10.40 5.68
C ALA A 57 -7.09 11.02 4.67
N GLY A 58 -5.78 10.73 4.82
CA GLY A 58 -4.73 11.19 3.92
C GLY A 58 -4.50 10.27 2.73
N GLU A 59 -3.63 10.69 1.81
CA GLU A 59 -3.16 9.83 0.73
C GLU A 59 -2.37 8.63 1.32
N PRO A 60 -2.71 7.37 0.98
CA PRO A 60 -2.08 6.20 1.58
C PRO A 60 -0.62 6.09 1.14
N GLY A 61 0.30 6.32 2.08
CA GLY A 61 1.73 6.16 1.91
C GLY A 61 2.33 5.07 2.81
N HIS A 62 3.61 4.79 2.61
CA HIS A 62 4.41 3.99 3.55
C HIS A 62 4.46 4.69 4.92
N PHE A 63 4.28 3.93 5.98
CA PHE A 63 4.40 4.37 7.36
C PHE A 63 5.09 3.30 8.20
N GLU A 64 5.77 3.72 9.26
CA GLU A 64 6.48 2.79 10.14
C GLU A 64 5.50 2.10 11.09
N LEU A 65 5.42 0.77 11.00
CA LEU A 65 4.51 -0.06 11.79
C LEU A 65 5.29 -0.77 12.91
N GLU A 66 5.45 -0.11 14.05
CA GLU A 66 6.05 -0.70 15.23
C GLU A 66 5.18 -1.80 15.87
N LYS A 67 5.81 -2.70 16.65
CA LYS A 67 5.17 -3.84 17.34
C LYS A 67 3.86 -3.47 18.04
N ASP A 68 3.87 -2.41 18.83
CA ASP A 68 2.71 -2.05 19.65
C ASP A 68 1.57 -1.50 18.81
N LYS A 69 1.86 -0.74 17.75
CA LYS A 69 0.84 -0.29 16.78
C LYS A 69 0.32 -1.43 15.92
N ALA A 70 1.16 -2.38 15.50
CA ALA A 70 0.72 -3.61 14.83
C ALA A 70 -0.24 -4.43 15.71
N HIS A 71 0.07 -4.60 17.00
CA HIS A 71 -0.77 -5.36 17.93
C HIS A 71 -2.05 -4.61 18.35
N GLU A 72 -2.02 -3.27 18.40
CA GLU A 72 -3.20 -2.43 18.61
C GLU A 72 -4.16 -2.49 17.41
N LEU A 73 -3.64 -2.24 16.20
CA LEU A 73 -4.45 -2.17 14.97
C LEU A 73 -4.90 -3.56 14.51
N CYS A 74 -3.96 -4.44 14.14
CA CYS A 74 -4.29 -5.71 13.49
C CYS A 74 -5.02 -6.65 14.45
N LYS A 75 -4.43 -6.92 15.63
CA LYS A 75 -5.02 -7.82 16.62
C LYS A 75 -6.22 -7.21 17.36
N GLY A 76 -6.29 -5.88 17.50
CA GLY A 76 -7.49 -5.20 18.00
C GLY A 76 -8.67 -5.36 17.04
N CYS A 77 -8.47 -5.07 15.75
CA CYS A 77 -9.48 -5.26 14.72
C CYS A 77 -9.94 -6.73 14.62
N HIS A 78 -9.00 -7.69 14.52
CA HIS A 78 -9.34 -9.11 14.42
C HIS A 78 -10.14 -9.64 15.62
N LYS A 79 -9.82 -9.17 16.84
CA LYS A 79 -10.61 -9.48 18.04
C LYS A 79 -12.01 -8.88 18.00
N LYS A 80 -12.15 -7.64 17.52
CA LYS A 80 -13.43 -6.92 17.45
C LYS A 80 -14.36 -7.52 16.39
N GLU A 81 -13.83 -7.82 15.22
CA GLU A 81 -14.55 -8.46 14.10
C GLU A 81 -14.83 -9.95 14.33
N GLY A 82 -14.08 -10.60 15.24
CA GLY A 82 -14.08 -12.05 15.39
C GLY A 82 -13.48 -12.79 14.19
N LYS A 83 -12.69 -12.10 13.35
CA LYS A 83 -12.15 -12.58 12.08
C LYS A 83 -10.66 -12.34 12.01
N GLY A 84 -9.90 -13.31 11.51
CA GLY A 84 -8.45 -13.19 11.34
C GLY A 84 -7.63 -13.61 12.56
N PRO A 85 -6.29 -13.69 12.41
CA PRO A 85 -5.39 -14.24 13.42
C PRO A 85 -5.25 -13.33 14.66
N THR A 86 -5.30 -13.94 15.85
CA THR A 86 -5.12 -13.23 17.14
C THR A 86 -4.05 -13.85 18.07
N GLY A 87 -3.63 -15.09 17.81
CA GLY A 87 -2.52 -15.74 18.51
C GLY A 87 -1.16 -15.43 17.87
N CYS A 88 -0.09 -15.52 18.66
CA CYS A 88 1.24 -15.05 18.24
C CYS A 88 1.78 -15.84 17.04
N LYS A 89 1.58 -17.16 17.01
CA LYS A 89 2.01 -18.04 15.90
C LYS A 89 1.06 -18.02 14.71
N ASP A 90 -0.08 -17.34 14.80
CA ASP A 90 -1.03 -17.22 13.69
C ASP A 90 -0.60 -16.08 12.76
N CYS A 91 -0.10 -14.97 13.33
CA CYS A 91 0.55 -13.90 12.58
C CYS A 91 2.03 -14.19 12.27
N HIS A 92 2.85 -14.51 13.29
CA HIS A 92 4.28 -14.72 13.10
C HIS A 92 4.57 -16.14 12.64
N LYS A 93 4.83 -16.30 11.33
CA LYS A 93 5.31 -17.55 10.75
C LYS A 93 6.84 -17.53 10.68
N LYS A 94 7.44 -18.70 10.85
CA LYS A 94 8.88 -18.97 10.75
C LYS A 94 9.08 -20.12 9.77
#